data_AF-A0A2T0VNV4-F1
#
_entry.id   AF-A0A2T0VNV4-F1
#
_cell.length_a   1.000
_cell.length_b   1.000
_cell.length_c   1.000
_cell.angle_alpha   90.00
_cell.angle_beta   90.00
_cell.angle_gamma   90.00
#
_symmetry.space_group_name_H-M   'P 1'
#
loop_
_entity.id
_entity.type
_entity.pdbx_description
1 polymer ?
#
loop_
_entity_poly.entity_id
_entity_poly.type
_entity_poly.pdbx_seq_one_letter_code
_entity_poly.pdbx_strand_id
1 'polypeptide(L)'
;MKTIYGSIALASISLILSNPASSNEALPESFSEYSWLLDGAREVISRETEFAPTTTCFNLNREFTGENTSSIQKERAWKEYNGKLIPLTGVVEEVKKIPLTDDYLAYFKCTNSESFLVDFTVRIPNEMKEYAFELTPGDRENVYVRLTDYGEMVGVSTELDTFSLERGNWKTCFAYLKTMSRSPNKYEYSCFGDEEKTGFGSLIKGAGVSQTLGALVENDRTITFTVFPENPRIYVAQIKNNSGKDNYYSYSGNEDACAISTNYVEEYLGSKENQTWLKENYNEIKTVILETEGLENLNDWYIKNYVIINNLSDEKYECEQKQLLRLLVHIAYQKALEEGGLDFINEQRG
;
A
#
# COMPACT_ATOMS: atom_id res chain seq x y z
N MET A 1 2.45 22.43 63.36
CA MET A 1 2.41 20.97 63.43
C MET A 1 1.49 20.46 62.33
N LYS A 2 1.92 19.47 61.55
CA LYS A 2 1.26 18.84 60.37
C LYS A 2 1.26 19.62 59.05
N THR A 3 2.33 19.33 58.31
CA THR A 3 2.45 18.97 56.89
C THR A 3 1.18 18.43 56.19
N ILE A 4 1.02 18.78 54.90
CA ILE A 4 1.08 17.91 53.68
C ILE A 4 0.00 18.19 52.59
N TYR A 5 0.55 18.42 51.38
CA TYR A 5 0.04 18.28 49.99
C TYR A 5 -1.28 18.94 49.56
N GLY A 6 -1.17 20.11 48.93
CA GLY A 6 -2.12 20.63 47.94
C GLY A 6 -1.47 20.61 46.56
N SER A 7 -2.15 19.94 45.64
CA SER A 7 -1.69 19.48 44.33
C SER A 7 -1.04 20.54 43.44
N ILE A 8 0.11 20.16 42.85
CA ILE A 8 0.63 20.78 41.63
C ILE A 8 -0.39 20.49 40.52
N ALA A 9 -0.98 21.54 39.96
CA ALA A 9 -1.77 21.47 38.75
C ALA A 9 -0.85 21.03 37.61
N LEU A 10 -0.89 19.73 37.30
CA LEU A 10 -0.43 19.19 36.02
C LEU A 10 -1.33 19.78 34.93
N ALA A 11 -0.84 20.83 34.29
CA ALA A 11 -1.29 21.18 32.95
C ALA A 11 -0.93 19.99 32.06
N SER A 12 -1.93 19.17 31.78
CA SER A 12 -1.88 18.12 30.76
C SER A 12 -1.65 18.82 29.42
N ILE A 13 -0.39 18.90 29.01
CA ILE A 13 0.01 19.02 27.62
C ILE A 13 -0.55 17.75 26.96
N SER A 14 -1.74 17.88 26.39
CA SER A 14 -2.26 16.90 25.46
C SER A 14 -1.24 16.80 24.33
N LEU A 15 -0.51 15.69 24.32
CA LEU A 15 0.25 15.22 23.17
C LEU A 15 -0.68 15.31 21.96
N ILE A 16 -0.40 16.29 21.10
CA ILE A 16 -0.81 16.25 19.71
C ILE A 16 -0.24 14.94 19.20
N LEU A 17 -1.17 14.02 18.91
CA LEU A 17 -0.91 12.75 18.28
C LEU A 17 0.01 13.01 17.09
N SER A 18 1.14 12.33 17.13
CA SER A 18 2.10 12.18 16.06
C SER A 18 1.39 12.01 14.71
N ASN A 19 1.46 13.04 13.88
CA ASN A 19 1.44 12.83 12.43
C ASN A 19 2.47 11.72 12.14
N PRO A 20 2.16 10.72 11.28
CA PRO A 20 3.23 9.94 10.71
C PRO A 20 4.17 10.94 10.04
N ALA A 21 5.44 10.86 10.38
CA ALA A 21 6.47 11.75 9.88
C ALA A 21 6.38 11.82 8.35
N SER A 22 5.85 12.91 7.82
CA SER A 22 6.12 13.33 6.45
C SER A 22 7.63 13.61 6.43
N SER A 23 8.42 12.61 6.08
CA SER A 23 9.81 12.87 5.72
C SER A 23 9.77 13.84 4.56
N ASN A 24 10.26 15.07 4.76
CA ASN A 24 10.63 16.00 3.69
C ASN A 24 11.80 15.39 2.89
N GLU A 25 11.58 14.23 2.29
CA GLU A 25 12.43 13.66 1.28
C GLU A 25 12.04 14.41 0.01
N ALA A 26 12.85 15.39 -0.40
CA ALA A 26 12.60 16.10 -1.64
C ALA A 26 12.60 15.07 -2.77
N LEU A 27 11.55 15.03 -3.57
CA LEU A 27 11.55 14.25 -4.82
C LEU A 27 12.18 15.10 -5.91
N PRO A 28 12.79 14.49 -6.94
CA PRO A 28 13.23 15.23 -8.12
C PRO A 28 12.03 15.95 -8.75
N GLU A 29 12.27 17.06 -9.44
CA GLU A 29 11.21 17.89 -10.03
C GLU A 29 10.20 17.07 -10.84
N SER A 30 10.69 16.13 -11.67
CA SER A 30 9.87 15.21 -12.48
C SER A 30 8.88 14.36 -11.69
N PHE A 31 9.12 14.13 -10.40
CA PHE A 31 8.31 13.28 -9.52
C PHE A 31 7.56 14.07 -8.43
N SER A 32 7.89 15.35 -8.23
CA SER A 32 7.41 16.17 -7.11
C SER A 32 5.89 16.27 -7.04
N GLU A 33 5.21 16.43 -8.18
CA GLU A 33 3.74 16.47 -8.26
C GLU A 33 3.05 15.13 -7.97
N TYR A 34 3.81 14.03 -7.95
CA TYR A 34 3.32 12.67 -7.71
C TYR A 34 3.70 12.14 -6.32
N SER A 35 4.17 12.99 -5.40
CA SER A 35 4.57 12.57 -4.04
C SER A 35 3.46 11.81 -3.31
N TRP A 36 2.21 12.20 -3.54
CA TRP A 36 1.03 11.55 -2.99
C TRP A 36 0.91 10.07 -3.37
N LEU A 37 1.51 9.63 -4.49
CA LEU A 37 1.58 8.21 -4.85
C LEU A 37 2.48 7.42 -3.90
N LEU A 38 3.62 8.01 -3.53
CA LEU A 38 4.55 7.45 -2.54
C LEU A 38 3.91 7.42 -1.15
N ASP A 39 3.24 8.50 -0.77
CA ASP A 39 2.54 8.59 0.51
C ASP A 39 1.41 7.56 0.59
N GLY A 40 0.64 7.38 -0.48
CA GLY A 40 -0.39 6.34 -0.53
C GLY A 40 0.17 4.92 -0.45
N ALA A 41 1.30 4.63 -1.09
CA ALA A 41 1.97 3.34 -0.94
C ALA A 41 2.45 3.11 0.51
N ARG A 42 2.97 4.15 1.17
CA ARG A 42 3.40 4.09 2.58
C ARG A 42 2.21 3.93 3.53
N GLU A 43 1.10 4.60 3.25
CA GLU A 43 -0.14 4.47 4.01
C GLU A 43 -0.70 3.03 3.93
N VAL A 44 -0.64 2.41 2.75
CA VAL A 44 -1.01 1.00 2.59
C VAL A 44 -0.14 0.07 3.45
N ILE A 45 1.16 0.34 3.56
CA ILE A 45 2.08 -0.42 4.43
C ILE A 45 1.72 -0.21 5.91
N SER A 46 1.47 1.03 6.34
CA SER A 46 1.18 1.33 7.75
C SER A 46 -0.17 0.83 8.24
N ARG A 47 -1.12 0.55 7.35
CA ARG A 47 -2.45 0.06 7.71
C ARG A 47 -2.51 -1.42 8.14
N GLU A 48 -1.37 -2.13 8.17
CA GLU A 48 -1.23 -3.54 8.61
C GLU A 48 -2.47 -4.39 8.30
N THR A 49 -2.69 -4.63 7.00
CA THR A 49 -3.94 -5.22 6.52
C THR A 49 -4.05 -6.69 6.94
N GLU A 50 -4.96 -6.98 7.87
CA GLU A 50 -5.32 -8.35 8.27
C GLU A 50 -6.65 -8.81 7.67
N PHE A 51 -6.71 -10.07 7.23
CA PHE A 51 -7.95 -10.70 6.80
C PHE A 51 -8.61 -11.50 7.92
N ALA A 52 -9.93 -11.37 8.04
CA ALA A 52 -10.75 -12.22 8.92
C ALA A 52 -10.64 -13.70 8.51
N PRO A 53 -11.08 -14.69 9.30
CA PRO A 53 -11.26 -16.06 8.82
C PRO A 53 -12.15 -16.14 7.56
N THR A 54 -11.90 -17.13 6.68
CA THR A 54 -12.75 -17.34 5.50
C THR A 54 -14.11 -17.86 5.93
N THR A 55 -15.15 -17.08 5.66
CA THR A 55 -16.53 -17.46 5.94
C THR A 55 -17.48 -16.82 4.92
N THR A 56 -18.71 -17.31 4.85
CA THR A 56 -19.77 -16.70 4.05
C THR A 56 -20.52 -15.68 4.88
N CYS A 57 -21.15 -14.70 4.24
CA CYS A 57 -22.08 -13.77 4.88
C CYS A 57 -23.08 -14.51 5.80
N PHE A 58 -23.71 -15.57 5.28
CA PHE A 58 -24.70 -16.36 6.02
C PHE A 58 -24.12 -17.00 7.29
N ASN A 59 -22.93 -17.61 7.18
CA ASN A 59 -22.29 -18.26 8.32
C ASN A 59 -21.83 -17.24 9.37
N LEU A 60 -21.26 -16.12 8.92
CA LEU A 60 -20.86 -15.01 9.79
C LEU A 60 -22.06 -14.47 10.56
N ASN A 61 -23.17 -14.19 9.86
CA ASN A 61 -24.36 -13.69 10.53
C ASN A 61 -24.92 -14.72 11.52
N ARG A 62 -25.07 -15.99 11.12
CA ARG A 62 -25.54 -17.07 12.00
C ARG A 62 -24.70 -17.24 13.26
N GLU A 63 -23.39 -17.06 13.16
CA GLU A 63 -22.46 -17.21 14.28
C GLU A 63 -22.61 -16.10 15.32
N PHE A 64 -22.78 -14.86 14.88
CA PHE A 64 -22.74 -13.68 15.75
C PHE A 64 -24.12 -13.13 16.13
N THR A 65 -25.14 -13.34 15.30
CA THR A 65 -26.51 -12.84 15.55
C THR A 65 -27.53 -13.93 15.85
N GLY A 66 -27.18 -15.20 15.61
CA GLY A 66 -28.02 -16.34 15.98
C GLY A 66 -28.09 -16.58 17.50
N GLU A 67 -29.13 -17.27 17.96
CA GLU A 67 -29.36 -17.60 19.38
C GLU A 67 -28.52 -18.80 19.88
N ASN A 68 -27.79 -19.46 18.99
CA ASN A 68 -27.13 -20.75 19.26
C ASN A 68 -25.85 -20.63 20.10
N THR A 69 -25.34 -19.43 20.33
CA THR A 69 -24.09 -19.15 21.04
C THR A 69 -24.31 -18.10 22.13
N SER A 70 -23.72 -18.30 23.31
CA SER A 70 -23.80 -17.31 24.39
C SER A 70 -23.02 -16.04 24.05
N SER A 71 -23.41 -14.89 24.62
CA SER A 71 -22.74 -13.60 24.37
C SER A 71 -21.22 -13.66 24.64
N ILE A 72 -20.79 -14.40 25.66
CA ILE A 72 -19.36 -14.58 26.00
C ILE A 72 -18.62 -15.38 24.91
N GLN A 73 -19.27 -16.39 24.32
CA GLN A 73 -18.67 -17.17 23.22
C GLN A 73 -18.55 -16.30 21.96
N LYS A 74 -19.58 -15.52 21.65
CA LYS A 74 -19.57 -14.57 20.53
C LYS A 74 -18.44 -13.55 20.69
N GLU A 75 -18.32 -12.93 21.86
CA GLU A 75 -17.27 -11.92 22.11
C GLU A 75 -15.85 -12.50 21.96
N ARG A 76 -15.64 -13.75 22.40
CA ARG A 76 -14.35 -14.43 22.22
C ARG A 76 -14.05 -14.73 20.77
N ALA A 77 -15.03 -15.25 20.01
CA ALA A 77 -14.87 -15.54 18.59
C ALA A 77 -14.67 -14.24 17.78
N TRP A 78 -15.36 -13.16 18.14
CA TRP A 78 -15.27 -11.87 17.44
C TRP A 78 -13.86 -11.28 17.44
N LYS A 79 -12.99 -11.65 18.40
CA LYS A 79 -11.58 -11.22 18.40
C LYS A 79 -10.82 -11.64 17.14
N GLU A 80 -11.24 -12.72 16.47
CA GLU A 80 -10.64 -13.16 15.21
C GLU A 80 -11.13 -12.35 14.00
N TYR A 81 -12.21 -11.58 14.16
CA TYR A 81 -12.89 -10.84 13.09
C TYR A 81 -12.77 -9.32 13.23
N ASN A 82 -12.80 -8.81 14.47
CA ASN A 82 -12.85 -7.39 14.77
C ASN A 82 -11.68 -6.62 14.13
N GLY A 83 -12.00 -5.56 13.40
CA GLY A 83 -11.04 -4.73 12.70
C GLY A 83 -10.40 -5.37 11.47
N LYS A 84 -10.81 -6.58 11.06
CA LYS A 84 -10.20 -7.28 9.91
C LYS A 84 -11.05 -7.15 8.64
N LEU A 85 -10.40 -7.31 7.50
CA LEU A 85 -11.03 -7.24 6.19
C LEU A 85 -11.66 -8.57 5.78
N ILE A 86 -12.82 -8.49 5.13
CA ILE A 86 -13.51 -9.65 4.57
C ILE A 86 -14.30 -9.25 3.31
N PRO A 87 -14.33 -10.10 2.26
CA PRO A 87 -15.30 -9.94 1.19
C PRO A 87 -16.66 -10.48 1.65
N LEU A 88 -17.71 -9.66 1.57
CA LEU A 88 -19.09 -10.07 1.81
C LEU A 88 -19.91 -9.92 0.54
N THR A 89 -20.74 -10.93 0.27
CA THR A 89 -21.71 -10.89 -0.82
C THR A 89 -23.12 -10.92 -0.25
N GLY A 90 -23.94 -9.97 -0.68
CA GLY A 90 -25.32 -9.83 -0.23
C GLY A 90 -26.21 -9.15 -1.27
N VAL A 91 -27.51 -9.16 -1.03
CA VAL A 91 -28.52 -8.40 -1.76
C VAL A 91 -28.75 -7.09 -1.02
N VAL A 92 -28.69 -5.96 -1.73
CA VAL A 92 -28.99 -4.64 -1.17
C VAL A 92 -30.48 -4.59 -0.82
N GLU A 93 -30.82 -4.30 0.42
CA GLU A 93 -32.22 -4.09 0.84
C GLU A 93 -32.58 -2.61 0.80
N GLU A 94 -31.68 -1.76 1.30
CA GLU A 94 -31.93 -0.35 1.49
C GLU A 94 -30.61 0.43 1.63
N VAL A 95 -30.62 1.70 1.24
CA VAL A 95 -29.54 2.64 1.55
C VAL A 95 -30.15 3.88 2.19
N LYS A 96 -29.62 4.29 3.35
CA LYS A 96 -30.09 5.46 4.10
C LYS A 96 -28.94 6.41 4.40
N LYS A 97 -29.22 7.72 4.37
CA LYS A 97 -28.31 8.73 4.89
C LYS A 97 -28.37 8.76 6.42
N ILE A 98 -27.22 8.85 7.08
CA ILE A 98 -27.07 9.00 8.53
C ILE A 98 -27.18 10.50 8.86
N PRO A 99 -28.23 10.94 9.59
CA PRO A 99 -28.51 12.38 9.77
C PRO A 99 -27.43 13.18 10.52
N LEU A 100 -26.56 12.51 11.29
CA LEU A 100 -25.59 13.17 12.17
C LEU A 100 -24.18 13.27 11.58
N THR A 101 -23.80 12.36 10.68
CA THR A 101 -22.45 12.29 10.12
C THR A 101 -22.42 12.58 8.62
N ASP A 102 -23.57 12.77 7.99
CA ASP A 102 -23.76 12.85 6.54
C ASP A 102 -23.34 11.61 5.73
N ASP A 103 -22.75 10.61 6.38
CA ASP A 103 -22.46 9.29 5.80
C ASP A 103 -23.73 8.55 5.37
N TYR A 104 -23.54 7.43 4.69
CA TYR A 104 -24.59 6.53 4.26
C TYR A 104 -24.45 5.17 4.94
N LEU A 105 -25.57 4.49 5.12
CA LEU A 105 -25.67 3.15 5.65
C LEU A 105 -26.43 2.29 4.65
N ALA A 106 -25.74 1.32 4.05
CA ALA A 106 -26.33 0.33 3.18
C ALA A 106 -26.63 -0.95 3.97
N TYR A 107 -27.84 -1.48 3.82
CA TYR A 107 -28.34 -2.66 4.51
C TYR A 107 -28.37 -3.83 3.52
N PHE A 108 -27.83 -4.97 3.94
CA PHE A 108 -27.72 -6.14 3.08
C PHE A 108 -28.34 -7.38 3.72
N LYS A 109 -28.86 -8.26 2.85
CA LYS A 109 -29.18 -9.65 3.17
C LYS A 109 -28.21 -10.61 2.52
N CYS A 110 -27.74 -11.60 3.28
CA CYS A 110 -26.97 -12.71 2.75
C CYS A 110 -27.84 -13.56 1.82
N THR A 111 -27.24 -14.05 0.74
CA THR A 111 -27.91 -15.05 -0.11
C THR A 111 -28.29 -16.28 0.73
N ASN A 112 -29.56 -16.70 0.66
CA ASN A 112 -30.16 -17.78 1.46
C ASN A 112 -30.41 -17.46 2.94
N SER A 113 -30.35 -16.20 3.36
CA SER A 113 -30.86 -15.82 4.68
C SER A 113 -32.39 -15.91 4.69
N GLU A 114 -32.93 -16.69 5.64
CA GLU A 114 -34.37 -16.73 5.93
C GLU A 114 -34.78 -15.65 6.95
N SER A 115 -33.82 -14.83 7.41
CA SER A 115 -34.05 -13.78 8.38
C SER A 115 -34.90 -12.65 7.79
N PHE A 116 -35.87 -12.19 8.58
CA PHE A 116 -36.59 -10.94 8.28
C PHE A 116 -35.73 -9.70 8.57
N LEU A 117 -34.65 -9.84 9.36
CA LEU A 117 -33.74 -8.77 9.74
C LEU A 117 -32.62 -8.58 8.72
N VAL A 118 -31.90 -7.48 8.88
CA VAL A 118 -30.67 -7.18 8.13
C VAL A 118 -29.56 -8.13 8.60
N ASP A 119 -28.80 -8.69 7.66
CA ASP A 119 -27.71 -9.60 7.99
C ASP A 119 -26.38 -8.86 8.20
N PHE A 120 -26.14 -7.80 7.43
CA PHE A 120 -25.02 -6.89 7.68
C PHE A 120 -25.29 -5.49 7.14
N THR A 121 -24.61 -4.51 7.72
CA THR A 121 -24.65 -3.11 7.29
C THR A 121 -23.27 -2.63 6.87
N VAL A 122 -23.22 -1.80 5.84
CA VAL A 122 -21.99 -1.16 5.36
C VAL A 122 -22.12 0.34 5.55
N ARG A 123 -21.27 0.91 6.41
CA ARG A 123 -21.09 2.36 6.49
C ARG A 123 -20.26 2.85 5.32
N ILE A 124 -20.79 3.80 4.57
CA ILE A 124 -20.20 4.41 3.38
C ILE A 124 -19.95 5.89 3.70
N PRO A 125 -18.69 6.36 3.67
CA PRO A 125 -18.36 7.77 3.90
C PRO A 125 -19.08 8.70 2.92
N ASN A 126 -19.41 9.92 3.35
CA ASN A 126 -20.08 10.92 2.50
C ASN A 126 -19.28 11.27 1.22
N GLU A 127 -17.95 11.18 1.26
CA GLU A 127 -17.06 11.34 0.10
C GLU A 127 -17.38 10.34 -1.03
N MET A 128 -17.97 9.19 -0.68
CA MET A 128 -18.43 8.15 -1.60
C MET A 128 -19.96 8.14 -1.78
N LYS A 129 -20.63 9.30 -1.68
CA LYS A 129 -22.10 9.36 -1.83
C LYS A 129 -22.59 8.73 -3.14
N GLU A 130 -21.83 8.88 -4.23
CA GLU A 130 -22.20 8.37 -5.54
C GLU A 130 -22.23 6.85 -5.55
N TYR A 131 -21.25 6.21 -4.90
CA TYR A 131 -21.27 4.77 -4.65
C TYR A 131 -22.51 4.34 -3.85
N ALA A 132 -22.88 5.11 -2.81
CA ALA A 132 -24.11 4.83 -2.06
C ALA A 132 -25.38 4.94 -2.92
N PHE A 133 -25.41 5.85 -3.90
CA PHE A 133 -26.53 6.01 -4.83
C PHE A 133 -26.56 4.95 -5.94
N GLU A 134 -25.42 4.37 -6.28
CA GLU A 134 -25.33 3.26 -7.25
C GLU A 134 -25.85 1.93 -6.67
N LEU A 135 -25.79 1.76 -5.34
CA LEU A 135 -26.34 0.60 -4.65
C LEU A 135 -27.88 0.57 -4.75
N THR A 136 -28.39 -0.24 -5.68
CA THR A 136 -29.82 -0.35 -5.96
C THR A 136 -30.45 -1.49 -5.17
N PRO A 137 -31.56 -1.27 -4.44
CA PRO A 137 -32.27 -2.34 -3.76
C PRO A 137 -32.67 -3.49 -4.70
N GLY A 138 -32.40 -4.72 -4.26
CA GLY A 138 -32.60 -5.95 -5.03
C GLY A 138 -31.35 -6.42 -5.78
N ASP A 139 -30.34 -5.56 -5.97
CA ASP A 139 -29.10 -5.95 -6.63
C ASP A 139 -28.21 -6.76 -5.69
N ARG A 140 -27.51 -7.73 -6.29
CA ARG A 140 -26.55 -8.56 -5.57
C ARG A 140 -25.16 -7.98 -5.75
N GLU A 141 -24.56 -7.57 -4.64
CA GLU A 141 -23.26 -6.90 -4.62
C GLU A 141 -22.22 -7.70 -3.86
N ASN A 142 -20.96 -7.51 -4.25
CA ASN A 142 -19.79 -7.99 -3.53
C ASN A 142 -19.01 -6.79 -2.99
N VAL A 143 -18.91 -6.69 -1.68
CA VAL A 143 -18.27 -5.56 -0.99
C VAL A 143 -17.06 -6.03 -0.20
N TYR A 144 -16.03 -5.19 -0.16
CA TYR A 144 -14.82 -5.43 0.62
C TYR A 144 -14.85 -4.49 1.82
N VAL A 145 -15.01 -5.05 3.01
CA VAL A 145 -15.35 -4.28 4.21
C VAL A 145 -14.49 -4.67 5.39
N ARG A 146 -14.34 -3.73 6.32
CA ARG A 146 -13.76 -3.96 7.65
C ARG A 146 -14.88 -4.26 8.63
N LEU A 147 -14.71 -5.34 9.39
CA LEU A 147 -15.67 -5.74 10.44
C LEU A 147 -15.47 -4.84 11.67
N THR A 148 -16.54 -4.21 12.14
CA THR A 148 -16.46 -3.21 13.24
C THR A 148 -17.19 -3.68 14.49
N ASP A 149 -18.37 -4.26 14.34
CA ASP A 149 -19.18 -4.74 15.47
C ASP A 149 -20.19 -5.81 15.01
N TYR A 150 -20.92 -6.39 15.95
CA TYR A 150 -22.09 -7.23 15.67
C TYR A 150 -23.23 -6.95 16.65
N GLY A 151 -24.47 -7.08 16.18
CA GLY A 151 -25.66 -6.86 17.00
C GLY A 151 -26.82 -7.75 16.60
N GLU A 152 -27.58 -8.21 17.60
CA GLU A 152 -28.69 -9.15 17.39
C GLU A 152 -29.81 -8.58 16.49
N MET A 153 -29.99 -7.25 16.48
CA MET A 153 -31.03 -6.59 15.67
C MET A 153 -30.53 -6.03 14.33
N VAL A 154 -29.23 -5.74 14.22
CA VAL A 154 -28.66 -4.99 13.09
C VAL A 154 -27.70 -5.82 12.23
N GLY A 155 -27.52 -7.09 12.57
CA GLY A 155 -26.59 -7.93 11.83
C GLY A 155 -25.13 -7.66 12.24
N VAL A 156 -24.23 -7.97 11.32
CA VAL A 156 -22.82 -7.60 11.41
C VAL A 156 -22.63 -6.16 10.92
N SER A 157 -22.02 -5.31 11.73
CA SER A 157 -21.68 -3.93 11.36
C SER A 157 -20.31 -3.89 10.69
N THR A 158 -20.25 -3.20 9.55
CA THR A 158 -19.06 -3.10 8.72
C THR A 158 -18.90 -1.69 8.16
N GLU A 159 -17.68 -1.35 7.73
CA GLU A 159 -17.39 -0.10 7.05
C GLU A 159 -16.53 -0.33 5.81
N LEU A 160 -16.65 0.56 4.82
CA LEU A 160 -15.70 0.58 3.72
C LEU A 160 -14.31 0.94 4.25
N ASP A 161 -13.32 0.19 3.79
CA ASP A 161 -11.94 0.46 4.18
C ASP A 161 -11.35 1.55 3.29
N THR A 162 -11.12 2.73 3.88
CA THR A 162 -10.81 3.97 3.15
C THR A 162 -9.73 4.79 3.83
N PHE A 163 -9.06 5.66 3.07
CA PHE A 163 -8.16 6.69 3.57
C PHE A 163 -8.09 7.87 2.58
N SER A 164 -7.61 9.01 3.05
CA SER A 164 -7.50 10.23 2.22
C SER A 164 -6.04 10.62 2.01
N LEU A 165 -5.71 11.05 0.78
CA LEU A 165 -4.41 11.58 0.42
C LEU A 165 -4.56 12.95 -0.22
N GLU A 166 -3.74 13.91 0.17
CA GLU A 166 -3.65 15.21 -0.51
C GLU A 166 -2.85 15.07 -1.81
N ARG A 167 -3.44 15.40 -2.96
CA ARG A 167 -2.77 15.38 -4.28
C ARG A 167 -2.08 16.71 -4.61
N GLY A 168 -2.25 17.72 -3.77
CA GLY A 168 -1.93 19.11 -4.10
C GLY A 168 -3.05 19.81 -4.89
N ASN A 169 -2.91 21.11 -5.12
CA ASN A 169 -3.91 21.94 -5.84
C ASN A 169 -5.35 21.80 -5.34
N TRP A 170 -5.54 21.62 -4.02
CA TRP A 170 -6.84 21.40 -3.36
C TRP A 170 -7.59 20.14 -3.82
N LYS A 171 -6.90 19.20 -4.47
CA LYS A 171 -7.44 17.89 -4.81
C LYS A 171 -7.08 16.87 -3.74
N THR A 172 -8.02 16.00 -3.42
CA THR A 172 -7.85 14.90 -2.47
C THR A 172 -8.22 13.60 -3.18
N CYS A 173 -7.36 12.60 -3.08
CA CYS A 173 -7.71 11.23 -3.42
C CYS A 173 -8.40 10.60 -2.20
N PHE A 174 -9.68 10.26 -2.34
CA PHE A 174 -10.38 9.44 -1.35
C PHE A 174 -10.21 7.97 -1.76
N ALA A 175 -9.19 7.31 -1.23
CA ALA A 175 -8.85 5.95 -1.57
C ALA A 175 -9.79 4.96 -0.86
N TYR A 176 -10.32 3.99 -1.60
CA TYR A 176 -11.16 2.91 -1.08
C TYR A 176 -10.66 1.55 -1.53
N LEU A 177 -10.82 0.53 -0.68
CA LEU A 177 -10.43 -0.84 -1.02
C LEU A 177 -11.29 -1.37 -2.16
N LYS A 178 -10.68 -1.49 -3.33
CA LYS A 178 -11.35 -1.89 -4.58
C LYS A 178 -11.29 -3.38 -4.81
N THR A 179 -10.18 -4.03 -4.48
CA THR A 179 -10.05 -5.50 -4.60
C THR A 179 -9.21 -6.08 -3.48
N MET A 180 -9.47 -7.35 -3.13
CA MET A 180 -8.65 -8.14 -2.23
C MET A 180 -8.59 -9.61 -2.68
N SER A 181 -7.46 -10.26 -2.42
CA SER A 181 -7.24 -11.70 -2.58
C SER A 181 -6.35 -12.21 -1.45
N ARG A 182 -6.82 -13.25 -0.75
CA ARG A 182 -6.10 -13.88 0.36
C ARG A 182 -4.85 -14.62 -0.08
N SER A 183 -4.84 -15.15 -1.31
CA SER A 183 -3.69 -15.81 -1.91
C SER A 183 -3.37 -15.09 -3.22
N PRO A 184 -2.27 -14.33 -3.32
CA PRO A 184 -1.12 -14.24 -2.41
C PRO A 184 -1.15 -12.98 -1.51
N ASN A 185 -2.15 -12.79 -0.64
CA ASN A 185 -2.30 -11.57 0.18
C ASN A 185 -2.20 -10.26 -0.63
N LYS A 186 -2.96 -10.17 -1.73
CA LYS A 186 -3.05 -8.99 -2.59
C LYS A 186 -4.24 -8.14 -2.17
N TYR A 187 -4.07 -6.83 -2.13
CA TYR A 187 -5.17 -5.89 -1.97
C TYR A 187 -4.83 -4.58 -2.66
N GLU A 188 -5.86 -3.93 -3.21
CA GLU A 188 -5.71 -2.75 -4.06
C GLU A 188 -6.78 -1.72 -3.70
N TYR A 189 -6.34 -0.50 -3.43
CA TYR A 189 -7.16 0.68 -3.25
C TYR A 189 -7.13 1.54 -4.51
N SER A 190 -8.22 2.22 -4.81
CA SER A 190 -8.29 3.21 -5.89
C SER A 190 -8.87 4.51 -5.38
N CYS A 191 -8.51 5.65 -6.00
CA CYS A 191 -9.16 6.91 -5.69
C CYS A 191 -10.58 6.91 -6.23
N PHE A 192 -11.54 7.24 -5.37
CA PHE A 192 -12.94 7.37 -5.75
C PHE A 192 -13.15 8.63 -6.61
N GLY A 193 -13.95 8.52 -7.68
CA GLY A 193 -14.32 9.65 -8.54
C GLY A 193 -13.21 10.16 -9.49
N ASP A 194 -12.05 9.52 -9.52
CA ASP A 194 -10.98 9.87 -10.47
C ASP A 194 -11.23 9.20 -11.83
N GLU A 195 -11.16 9.99 -12.92
CA GLU A 195 -11.16 9.46 -14.29
C GLU A 195 -9.86 8.70 -14.62
N GLU A 196 -8.77 9.11 -13.96
CA GLU A 196 -7.46 8.49 -14.06
C GLU A 196 -7.43 7.15 -13.30
N LYS A 197 -6.75 6.14 -13.87
CA LYS A 197 -6.60 4.86 -13.18
C LYS A 197 -5.50 4.96 -12.13
N THR A 198 -5.93 5.19 -10.89
CA THR A 198 -5.08 5.24 -9.71
C THR A 198 -5.20 3.95 -8.90
N GLY A 199 -4.06 3.51 -8.36
CA GLY A 199 -4.00 2.26 -7.61
C GLY A 199 -2.93 2.29 -6.53
N PHE A 200 -3.28 1.85 -5.33
CA PHE A 200 -2.34 1.58 -4.24
C PHE A 200 -2.50 0.15 -3.79
N GLY A 201 -1.45 -0.63 -3.69
CA GLY A 201 -1.65 -2.02 -3.30
C GLY A 201 -0.41 -2.81 -3.06
N SER A 202 -0.58 -3.86 -2.25
CA SER A 202 0.45 -4.86 -2.02
C SER A 202 0.42 -5.90 -3.14
N LEU A 203 1.59 -6.19 -3.67
CA LEU A 203 1.87 -7.25 -4.63
C LEU A 203 2.84 -8.22 -3.98
N ILE A 204 2.38 -9.45 -3.73
CA ILE A 204 3.28 -10.57 -3.49
C ILE A 204 3.53 -11.25 -4.84
N LYS A 205 4.76 -11.17 -5.32
CA LYS A 205 5.23 -11.87 -6.52
C LYS A 205 5.80 -13.25 -6.15
N GLY A 206 6.10 -14.07 -7.17
CA GLY A 206 6.80 -15.34 -6.99
C GLY A 206 8.07 -15.19 -6.14
N ALA A 207 8.52 -16.29 -5.52
CA ALA A 207 9.61 -16.32 -4.53
C ALA A 207 9.35 -15.54 -3.21
N GLY A 208 8.09 -15.22 -2.88
CA GLY A 208 7.71 -14.64 -1.59
C GLY A 208 7.98 -13.15 -1.45
N VAL A 209 8.20 -12.46 -2.56
CA VAL A 209 8.64 -11.07 -2.59
C VAL A 209 7.45 -10.13 -2.47
N SER A 210 7.47 -9.30 -1.43
CA SER A 210 6.43 -8.31 -1.15
C SER A 210 6.85 -6.93 -1.62
N GLN A 211 5.98 -6.26 -2.37
CA GLN A 211 6.14 -4.87 -2.80
C GLN A 211 4.82 -4.15 -2.61
N THR A 212 4.87 -2.87 -2.25
CA THR A 212 3.68 -2.01 -2.28
C THR A 212 3.85 -0.96 -3.35
N LEU A 213 2.83 -0.78 -4.18
CA LEU A 213 2.83 0.18 -5.27
C LEU A 213 1.90 1.34 -4.97
N GLY A 214 2.29 2.53 -5.42
CA GLY A 214 1.39 3.63 -5.76
C GLY A 214 1.54 3.92 -7.25
N ALA A 215 0.45 3.86 -8.01
CA ALA A 215 0.48 3.98 -9.46
C ALA A 215 -0.63 4.87 -10.00
N LEU A 216 -0.29 5.57 -11.08
CA LEU A 216 -1.20 6.39 -11.88
C LEU A 216 -0.98 6.05 -13.34
N VAL A 217 -2.04 5.68 -14.04
CA VAL A 217 -2.02 5.46 -15.49
C VAL A 217 -2.79 6.58 -16.16
N GLU A 218 -2.07 7.36 -16.95
CA GLU A 218 -2.58 8.37 -17.85
C GLU A 218 -2.60 7.83 -19.29
N ASN A 219 -3.16 8.61 -20.22
CA ASN A 219 -3.40 8.15 -21.61
C ASN A 219 -2.12 7.66 -22.33
N ASP A 220 -0.98 8.28 -22.07
CA ASP A 220 0.29 8.02 -22.77
C ASP A 220 1.45 7.62 -21.85
N ARG A 221 1.24 7.63 -20.53
CA ARG A 221 2.28 7.36 -19.54
C ARG A 221 1.76 6.68 -18.28
N THR A 222 2.64 5.95 -17.62
CA THR A 222 2.42 5.33 -16.31
C THR A 222 3.44 5.87 -15.32
N ILE A 223 2.96 6.37 -14.20
CA ILE A 223 3.78 6.79 -13.06
C ILE A 223 3.65 5.71 -11.99
N THR A 224 4.76 5.28 -11.40
CA THR A 224 4.77 4.23 -10.38
C THR A 224 5.82 4.50 -9.32
N PHE A 225 5.42 4.38 -8.06
CA PHE A 225 6.31 4.27 -6.90
C PHE A 225 6.22 2.84 -6.38
N THR A 226 7.36 2.15 -6.35
CA THR A 226 7.50 0.84 -5.72
C THR A 226 8.19 1.02 -4.38
N VAL A 227 7.58 0.55 -3.30
CA VAL A 227 8.07 0.64 -1.93
C VAL A 227 8.22 -0.76 -1.37
N PHE A 228 9.30 -0.99 -0.62
CA PHE A 228 9.59 -2.27 0.03
C PHE A 228 9.05 -2.25 1.45
N PRO A 229 8.10 -3.13 1.83
CA PRO A 229 7.51 -3.12 3.17
C PRO A 229 8.52 -3.26 4.31
N GLU A 230 9.60 -4.00 4.08
CA GLU A 230 10.68 -4.22 5.05
C GLU A 230 11.52 -2.96 5.29
N ASN A 231 11.53 -2.03 4.33
CA ASN A 231 12.13 -0.70 4.48
C ASN A 231 11.40 0.36 3.63
N PRO A 232 10.33 0.97 4.16
CA PRO A 232 9.48 1.91 3.40
C PRO A 232 10.15 3.23 3.01
N ARG A 233 11.40 3.45 3.44
CA ARG A 233 12.23 4.58 2.99
C ARG A 233 12.87 4.30 1.63
N ILE A 234 13.08 3.03 1.29
CA ILE A 234 13.60 2.65 -0.02
C ILE A 234 12.45 2.61 -1.01
N TYR A 235 12.54 3.43 -2.06
CA TYR A 235 11.57 3.43 -3.14
C TYR A 235 12.22 3.51 -4.51
N VAL A 236 11.46 3.05 -5.51
CA VAL A 236 11.75 3.22 -6.93
C VAL A 236 10.60 3.98 -7.58
N ALA A 237 10.88 5.17 -8.09
CA ALA A 237 9.96 5.99 -8.85
C ALA A 237 10.25 5.86 -10.34
N GLN A 238 9.21 5.61 -11.14
CA GLN A 238 9.32 5.43 -12.59
C GLN A 238 8.22 6.23 -13.30
N ILE A 239 8.59 6.94 -14.36
CA ILE A 239 7.67 7.44 -15.37
C ILE A 239 7.98 6.67 -16.64
N LYS A 240 7.00 5.94 -17.16
CA LYS A 240 7.11 5.16 -18.41
C LYS A 240 6.13 5.67 -19.43
N ASN A 241 6.62 6.16 -20.55
CA ASN A 241 5.79 6.55 -21.68
C ASN A 241 5.56 5.34 -22.60
N ASN A 242 4.41 5.31 -23.28
CA ASN A 242 4.07 4.25 -24.22
C ASN A 242 5.07 4.13 -25.40
N SER A 243 5.75 5.22 -25.74
CA SER A 243 6.78 5.25 -26.78
C SER A 243 8.10 4.61 -26.35
N GLY A 244 8.29 4.39 -25.03
CA GLY A 244 9.56 4.01 -24.42
C GLY A 244 10.61 5.13 -24.40
N LYS A 245 10.33 6.28 -25.04
CA LYS A 245 11.19 7.46 -25.03
C LYS A 245 10.84 8.34 -23.85
N ASP A 246 11.84 8.99 -23.27
CA ASP A 246 11.69 9.92 -22.15
C ASP A 246 11.10 9.25 -20.90
N ASN A 247 11.43 7.98 -20.67
CA ASN A 247 11.20 7.35 -19.37
C ASN A 247 12.17 7.95 -18.34
N TYR A 248 11.67 8.18 -17.13
CA TYR A 248 12.46 8.69 -16.01
C TYR A 248 12.49 7.66 -14.89
N TYR A 249 13.63 7.58 -14.21
CA TYR A 249 13.83 6.74 -13.04
C TYR A 249 14.45 7.57 -11.93
N SER A 250 13.89 7.44 -10.73
CA SER A 250 14.50 7.94 -9.51
C SER A 250 14.44 6.88 -8.44
N TYR A 251 15.52 6.77 -7.71
CA TYR A 251 15.74 5.81 -6.65
C TYR A 251 16.06 6.64 -5.40
N SER A 252 15.32 6.43 -4.30
CA SER A 252 15.51 7.08 -2.99
C SER A 252 16.99 7.17 -2.55
N GLY A 253 17.45 8.35 -2.15
CA GLY A 253 18.88 8.63 -1.93
C GLY A 253 19.16 9.26 -0.56
N ASN A 254 20.44 9.34 -0.17
CA ASN A 254 20.87 10.32 0.84
C ASN A 254 21.38 11.63 0.21
N GLU A 255 21.55 11.64 -1.10
CA GLU A 255 21.95 12.80 -1.89
C GLU A 255 20.77 13.69 -2.30
N ASP A 256 21.07 14.86 -2.89
CA ASP A 256 20.08 15.72 -3.50
C ASP A 256 19.27 14.97 -4.56
N ALA A 257 17.95 15.16 -4.55
CA ALA A 257 17.05 14.35 -5.34
C ALA A 257 17.24 14.56 -6.85
N CYS A 258 17.77 13.54 -7.55
CA CYS A 258 17.87 13.52 -9.01
C CYS A 258 17.15 12.33 -9.64
N ALA A 259 16.95 12.43 -10.95
CA ALA A 259 16.38 11.38 -11.78
C ALA A 259 17.24 11.21 -13.05
N ILE A 260 17.33 9.98 -13.54
CA ILE A 260 17.95 9.66 -14.82
C ILE A 260 16.88 9.36 -15.87
N SER A 261 17.11 9.78 -17.10
CA SER A 261 16.24 9.46 -18.23
C SER A 261 16.79 8.29 -19.04
N THR A 262 15.93 7.64 -19.83
CA THR A 262 16.35 6.66 -20.85
C THR A 262 17.39 7.23 -21.81
N ASN A 263 17.21 8.46 -22.29
CA ASN A 263 18.17 9.13 -23.16
C ASN A 263 19.53 9.30 -22.46
N TYR A 264 19.54 9.70 -21.19
CA TYR A 264 20.78 9.80 -20.41
C TYR A 264 21.49 8.44 -20.31
N VAL A 265 20.75 7.36 -20.04
CA VAL A 265 21.31 6.01 -19.98
C VAL A 265 21.92 5.61 -21.33
N GLU A 266 21.21 5.85 -22.45
CA GLU A 266 21.69 5.54 -23.79
C GLU A 266 22.95 6.34 -24.16
N GLU A 267 22.96 7.64 -23.88
CA GLU A 267 24.11 8.52 -24.12
C GLU A 267 25.31 8.11 -23.25
N TYR A 268 25.08 7.84 -21.96
CA TYR A 268 26.11 7.39 -21.04
C TYR A 268 26.74 6.09 -21.54
N LEU A 269 25.91 5.12 -21.94
CA LEU A 269 26.37 3.84 -22.49
C LEU A 269 26.92 3.94 -23.91
N GLY A 270 26.76 5.06 -24.62
CA GLY A 270 27.33 5.27 -25.95
C GLY A 270 28.86 5.34 -25.97
N SER A 271 29.50 5.65 -24.83
CA SER A 271 30.96 5.72 -24.68
C SER A 271 31.56 4.42 -24.15
N LYS A 272 32.63 3.94 -24.80
CA LYS A 272 33.40 2.78 -24.30
C LYS A 272 34.03 3.02 -22.92
N GLU A 273 34.42 4.25 -22.63
CA GLU A 273 34.98 4.63 -21.33
C GLU A 273 33.92 4.46 -20.24
N ASN A 274 32.73 5.00 -20.47
CA ASN A 274 31.60 4.89 -19.53
C ASN A 274 31.12 3.44 -19.36
N GLN A 275 31.10 2.64 -20.44
CA GLN A 275 30.83 1.21 -20.35
C GLN A 275 31.87 0.48 -19.48
N THR A 276 33.15 0.84 -19.64
CA THR A 276 34.25 0.27 -18.84
C THR A 276 34.11 0.68 -17.38
N TRP A 277 33.89 1.97 -17.12
CA TRP A 277 33.61 2.51 -15.80
C TRP A 277 32.43 1.81 -15.13
N LEU A 278 31.32 1.64 -15.85
CA LEU A 278 30.13 0.97 -15.32
C LEU A 278 30.44 -0.47 -14.99
N LYS A 279 31.17 -1.17 -15.85
CA LYS A 279 31.58 -2.56 -15.62
C LYS A 279 32.51 -2.68 -14.41
N GLU A 280 33.47 -1.78 -14.24
CA GLU A 280 34.41 -1.80 -13.12
C GLU A 280 33.73 -1.49 -11.79
N ASN A 281 32.91 -0.43 -11.74
CA ASN A 281 32.18 -0.04 -10.53
C ASN A 281 31.07 -1.05 -10.22
N TYR A 282 30.37 -1.55 -11.24
CA TYR A 282 29.44 -2.66 -11.05
C TYR A 282 30.16 -3.90 -10.56
N ASN A 283 31.39 -4.19 -10.99
CA ASN A 283 32.16 -5.33 -10.46
C ASN A 283 32.60 -5.11 -9.01
N GLU A 284 33.01 -3.90 -8.65
CA GLU A 284 33.31 -3.52 -7.25
C GLU A 284 32.07 -3.74 -6.37
N ILE A 285 30.89 -3.31 -6.84
CA ILE A 285 29.62 -3.50 -6.15
C ILE A 285 29.16 -4.95 -6.25
N LYS A 286 29.43 -5.67 -7.35
CA LYS A 286 29.09 -7.08 -7.58
C LYS A 286 29.78 -7.97 -6.55
N THR A 287 31.04 -7.69 -6.21
CA THR A 287 31.72 -8.40 -5.12
C THR A 287 30.97 -8.21 -3.80
N VAL A 288 30.54 -6.99 -3.46
CA VAL A 288 29.73 -6.74 -2.25
C VAL A 288 28.32 -7.35 -2.35
N ILE A 289 27.72 -7.35 -3.55
CA ILE A 289 26.41 -7.96 -3.87
C ILE A 289 26.43 -9.47 -3.66
N LEU A 290 27.54 -10.12 -4.02
CA LEU A 290 27.68 -11.58 -4.01
C LEU A 290 28.34 -12.10 -2.73
N GLU A 291 29.14 -11.31 -2.03
CA GLU A 291 29.73 -11.71 -0.73
C GLU A 291 28.73 -11.61 0.43
N THR A 292 27.48 -11.25 0.14
CA THR A 292 26.39 -11.23 1.10
C THR A 292 25.98 -12.65 1.54
N GLU A 293 26.78 -13.27 2.39
CA GLU A 293 26.41 -14.50 3.10
C GLU A 293 25.29 -14.20 4.12
N GLY A 294 24.32 -15.12 4.24
CA GLY A 294 23.29 -15.08 5.28
C GLY A 294 22.03 -14.25 4.99
N LEU A 295 21.70 -13.96 3.73
CA LEU A 295 20.42 -13.33 3.39
C LEU A 295 19.30 -14.36 3.30
N GLU A 296 18.15 -14.04 3.89
CA GLU A 296 17.01 -14.96 3.99
C GLU A 296 16.13 -14.94 2.74
N ASN A 297 16.06 -13.80 2.02
CA ASN A 297 15.24 -13.65 0.82
C ASN A 297 15.75 -12.57 -0.18
N LEU A 298 15.08 -12.45 -1.33
CA LEU A 298 15.43 -11.53 -2.42
C LEU A 298 15.18 -10.05 -2.09
N ASN A 299 14.21 -9.71 -1.22
CA ASN A 299 14.00 -8.33 -0.76
C ASN A 299 15.17 -7.87 0.12
N ASP A 300 15.63 -8.70 1.04
CA ASP A 300 16.79 -8.38 1.89
C ASP A 300 18.05 -8.14 1.03
N TRP A 301 18.22 -8.96 -0.01
CA TRP A 301 19.29 -8.78 -0.99
C TRP A 301 19.21 -7.43 -1.69
N TYR A 302 18.02 -7.05 -2.17
CA TYR A 302 17.83 -5.77 -2.83
C TYR A 302 18.11 -4.61 -1.88
N ILE A 303 17.46 -4.61 -0.71
CA ILE A 303 17.58 -3.56 0.30
C ILE A 303 19.03 -3.37 0.72
N LYS A 304 19.77 -4.45 0.99
CA LYS A 304 21.17 -4.35 1.41
C LYS A 304 22.06 -3.73 0.33
N ASN A 305 21.93 -4.18 -0.91
CA ASN A 305 22.70 -3.64 -2.03
C ASN A 305 22.36 -2.18 -2.34
N TYR A 306 21.08 -1.86 -2.22
CA TYR A 306 20.60 -0.49 -2.30
C TYR A 306 21.25 0.41 -1.25
N VAL A 307 21.28 -0.03 0.01
CA VAL A 307 21.90 0.70 1.13
C VAL A 307 23.40 0.88 0.92
N ILE A 308 24.10 -0.13 0.38
CA ILE A 308 25.53 -0.02 0.04
C ILE A 308 25.77 1.11 -0.97
N ILE A 309 24.99 1.14 -2.06
CA ILE A 309 25.11 2.20 -3.07
C ILE A 309 24.76 3.56 -2.48
N ASN A 310 23.77 3.62 -1.60
CA ASN A 310 23.38 4.84 -0.91
C ASN A 310 24.51 5.42 -0.04
N ASN A 311 25.34 4.58 0.56
CA ASN A 311 26.43 5.01 1.43
C ASN A 311 27.71 5.41 0.68
N LEU A 312 27.71 5.39 -0.66
CA LEU A 312 28.84 5.87 -1.44
C LEU A 312 28.98 7.40 -1.29
N SER A 313 30.23 7.89 -1.22
CA SER A 313 30.52 9.32 -1.05
C SER A 313 30.09 10.13 -2.28
N ASP A 314 29.46 11.28 -2.06
CA ASP A 314 29.15 12.28 -3.11
C ASP A 314 30.42 12.88 -3.74
N GLU A 315 31.56 12.83 -3.04
CA GLU A 315 32.85 13.24 -3.63
C GLU A 315 33.36 12.25 -4.68
N LYS A 316 32.94 10.97 -4.58
CA LYS A 316 33.37 9.90 -5.51
C LYS A 316 32.40 9.72 -6.67
N TYR A 317 31.10 9.99 -6.46
CA TYR A 317 30.07 9.72 -7.44
C TYR A 317 29.05 10.85 -7.53
N GLU A 318 28.75 11.28 -8.75
CA GLU A 318 27.63 12.16 -9.04
C GLU A 318 26.29 11.45 -8.80
N CYS A 319 25.22 12.23 -8.62
CA CYS A 319 23.90 11.68 -8.33
C CYS A 319 23.45 10.72 -9.43
N GLU A 320 23.61 11.10 -10.70
CA GLU A 320 23.24 10.32 -11.87
C GLU A 320 24.01 9.00 -11.96
N GLN A 321 25.27 8.99 -11.53
CA GLN A 321 26.08 7.77 -11.44
C GLN A 321 25.56 6.82 -10.36
N LYS A 322 25.16 7.33 -9.20
CA LYS A 322 24.50 6.52 -8.16
C LYS A 322 23.16 5.98 -8.65
N GLN A 323 22.35 6.79 -9.32
CA GLN A 323 21.08 6.37 -9.92
C GLN A 323 21.28 5.26 -10.98
N LEU A 324 22.32 5.34 -11.81
CA LEU A 324 22.69 4.28 -12.76
C LEU A 324 23.03 2.96 -12.05
N LEU A 325 23.81 3.01 -10.98
CA LEU A 325 24.16 1.82 -10.20
C LEU A 325 22.93 1.20 -9.53
N ARG A 326 22.03 2.02 -8.99
CA ARG A 326 20.74 1.55 -8.41
C ARG A 326 19.82 0.95 -9.46
N LEU A 327 19.78 1.52 -10.67
CA LEU A 327 19.07 0.96 -11.82
C LEU A 327 19.58 -0.44 -12.17
N LEU A 328 20.90 -0.66 -12.19
CA LEU A 328 21.46 -1.99 -12.45
C LEU A 328 21.06 -3.01 -11.38
N VAL A 329 21.13 -2.64 -10.10
CA VAL A 329 20.65 -3.50 -9.00
C VAL A 329 19.17 -3.80 -9.14
N HIS A 330 18.36 -2.80 -9.49
CA HIS A 330 16.93 -2.99 -9.71
C HIS A 330 16.64 -3.91 -10.90
N ILE A 331 17.36 -3.78 -12.02
CA ILE A 331 17.24 -4.69 -13.17
C ILE A 331 17.60 -6.11 -12.78
N ALA A 332 18.73 -6.32 -12.07
CA ALA A 332 19.14 -7.63 -11.59
C ALA A 332 18.08 -8.25 -10.66
N TYR A 333 17.51 -7.44 -9.76
CA TYR A 333 16.43 -7.85 -8.88
C TYR A 333 15.14 -8.23 -9.65
N GLN A 334 14.70 -7.44 -10.62
CA GLN A 334 13.52 -7.77 -11.43
C GLN A 334 13.75 -9.06 -12.24
N LYS A 335 14.94 -9.25 -12.79
CA LYS A 335 15.29 -10.49 -13.50
C LYS A 335 15.30 -11.70 -12.56
N ALA A 336 15.82 -11.56 -11.34
CA ALA A 336 15.77 -12.61 -10.32
C ALA A 336 14.33 -12.96 -9.92
N LEU A 337 13.43 -11.96 -9.83
CA LEU A 337 12.00 -12.20 -9.59
C LEU A 337 11.37 -13.05 -10.71
N GLU A 338 11.74 -12.80 -11.95
CA GLU A 338 11.22 -13.53 -13.12
C GLU A 338 11.81 -14.95 -13.24
N GLU A 339 13.08 -15.12 -12.90
CA GLU A 339 13.85 -16.37 -13.13
C GLU A 339 13.95 -17.29 -11.91
N GLY A 340 13.24 -17.02 -10.81
CA GLY A 340 13.04 -17.99 -9.72
C GLY A 340 13.77 -17.71 -8.41
N GLY A 341 14.23 -16.48 -8.17
CA GLY A 341 14.73 -16.02 -6.87
C GLY A 341 16.25 -15.85 -6.79
N LEU A 342 16.80 -16.02 -5.58
CA LEU A 342 18.23 -15.77 -5.32
C LEU A 342 19.18 -16.71 -6.07
N ASP A 343 18.73 -17.90 -6.45
CA ASP A 343 19.54 -18.86 -7.19
C ASP A 343 20.03 -18.29 -8.52
N PHE A 344 19.18 -17.54 -9.23
CA PHE A 344 19.58 -16.81 -10.44
C PHE A 344 20.75 -15.85 -10.17
N ILE A 345 20.66 -15.05 -9.10
CA ILE A 345 21.73 -14.11 -8.72
C ILE A 345 23.02 -14.87 -8.39
N ASN A 346 22.89 -16.02 -7.73
CA ASN A 346 24.01 -16.85 -7.32
C ASN A 346 24.68 -17.56 -8.51
N GLU A 347 23.94 -17.97 -9.53
CA GLU A 347 24.50 -18.55 -10.75
C GLU A 347 25.32 -17.53 -11.55
N GLN A 348 24.98 -16.24 -11.49
CA GLN A 348 25.78 -15.16 -12.09
C GLN A 348 27.09 -14.86 -11.31
N ARG A 349 27.38 -15.60 -10.22
CA ARG A 349 28.66 -15.54 -9.48
C ARG A 349 29.79 -16.25 -10.23
N GLY A 350 29.46 -17.32 -10.95
CA GLY A 350 30.40 -18.09 -11.79
C GLY A 350 30.64 -17.41 -13.13
#